data_AF-A0A0M9BQ70-F1
#
_entry.id   AF-A0A0M9BQ70-F1
#
_cell.length_a   1.000
_cell.length_b   1.000
_cell.length_c   1.000
_cell.angle_alpha   90.00
_cell.angle_beta   90.00
_cell.angle_gamma   90.00
#
_symmetry.space_group_name_H-M   'P 1'
#
loop_
_entity.id
_entity.type
_entity.pdbx_description
1 polymer ?
#
loop_
_entity_poly.entity_id
_entity_poly.type
_entity_poly.pdbx_seq_one_letter_code
_entity_poly.pdbx_strand_id
1 'polypeptide(L)'
;MGANEELDELLPSIIKEMIGDQIIIKKTDGEEQVFGVVSTQINHSIAGKKNIGICLGKEISPDVISAGSIVYCYSSGQIDQ
;
A
#
# COMPACT_ATOMS: atom_id res chain seq x y z
N MET A 1 -11.55 -2.42 5.28
CA MET A 1 -11.01 -3.10 4.08
C MET A 1 -11.25 -2.17 2.90
N GLY A 2 -10.20 -1.73 2.22
CA GLY A 2 -10.34 -0.99 0.96
C GLY A 2 -10.51 -1.98 -0.19
N ALA A 3 -11.40 -1.67 -1.13
CA ALA A 3 -11.48 -2.37 -2.41
C ALA A 3 -10.92 -1.43 -3.48
N ASN A 4 -10.13 -1.97 -4.40
CA ASN A 4 -9.63 -1.22 -5.54
C ASN A 4 -9.82 -2.10 -6.79
N GLU A 5 -10.81 -1.74 -7.60
CA GLU A 5 -11.20 -2.53 -8.78
C GLU A 5 -10.16 -2.44 -9.89
N GLU A 6 -9.43 -1.33 -10.00
CA GLU A 6 -8.32 -1.21 -10.96
C GLU A 6 -7.23 -2.23 -10.65
N LEU A 7 -6.93 -2.45 -9.36
CA LEU A 7 -5.97 -3.48 -8.96
C LEU A 7 -6.48 -4.89 -9.26
N ASP A 8 -7.79 -5.14 -9.28
CA ASP A 8 -8.36 -6.46 -9.57
C ASP A 8 -8.09 -6.91 -11.02
N GLU A 9 -7.88 -5.98 -11.94
CA GLU A 9 -7.59 -6.27 -13.35
C GLU A 9 -6.09 -6.48 -13.65
N LEU A 10 -5.21 -6.03 -12.76
CA LEU A 10 -3.75 -6.09 -12.97
C LEU A 10 -3.12 -7.43 -12.59
N LEU A 11 -2.02 -7.80 -13.24
CA LEU A 11 -1.24 -8.97 -12.81
C LEU A 11 -0.54 -8.70 -11.46
N PRO A 12 -0.37 -9.71 -10.58
CA PRO A 12 0.35 -9.54 -9.32
C PRO A 12 1.77 -8.98 -9.47
N SER A 13 2.46 -9.29 -10.58
CA SER A 13 3.79 -8.73 -10.88
C SER A 13 3.75 -7.22 -11.09
N ILE A 14 2.75 -6.72 -11.83
CA ILE A 14 2.55 -5.29 -12.10
C ILE A 14 2.24 -4.55 -10.81
N ILE A 15 1.35 -5.10 -9.97
CA ILE A 15 1.02 -4.51 -8.67
C ILE A 15 2.26 -4.42 -7.77
N LYS A 16 3.12 -5.45 -7.76
CA LYS A 16 4.38 -5.42 -7.00
C LYS A 16 5.33 -4.34 -7.52
N GLU A 17 5.44 -4.18 -8.84
CA GLU A 17 6.27 -3.14 -9.45
C GLU A 17 5.74 -1.73 -9.11
N MET A 18 4.42 -1.53 -9.13
CA MET A 18 3.79 -0.26 -8.74
C MET A 18 4.02 0.11 -7.27
N ILE A 19 3.97 -0.88 -6.36
CA ILE A 19 4.24 -0.66 -4.94
C ILE A 19 5.72 -0.30 -4.72
N GLY A 20 6.64 -0.99 -5.43
CA GLY A 20 8.07 -0.73 -5.34
C GLY A 20 8.63 -0.88 -3.92
N ASP A 21 9.67 -0.08 -3.64
CA ASP A 21 10.40 -0.11 -2.38
C ASP A 21 9.86 0.87 -1.33
N GLN A 22 8.91 1.74 -1.71
CA GLN A 22 8.36 2.78 -0.85
C GLN A 22 6.88 3.02 -1.12
N ILE A 23 6.14 3.38 -0.08
CA ILE A 23 4.74 3.78 -0.15
C ILE A 23 4.48 5.02 0.69
N ILE A 24 3.40 5.72 0.40
CA ILE A 24 2.85 6.78 1.26
C ILE A 24 1.65 6.20 1.99
N ILE A 25 1.59 6.40 3.30
CA ILE A 25 0.41 6.09 4.11
C ILE A 25 -0.19 7.39 4.59
N LYS A 26 -1.44 7.63 4.21
CA LYS A 26 -2.27 8.72 4.71
C LYS A 26 -3.11 8.22 5.87
N LYS A 27 -2.83 8.74 7.06
CA LYS A 27 -3.54 8.44 8.29
C LYS A 27 -4.94 9.05 8.30
N THR A 28 -5.77 8.61 9.23
CA THR A 28 -7.15 9.09 9.39
C THR A 28 -7.26 10.54 9.86
N ASP A 29 -6.22 11.10 10.46
CA ASP A 29 -6.10 12.52 10.80
C ASP A 29 -5.65 13.40 9.63
N GLY A 30 -5.33 12.78 8.49
CA GLY A 30 -4.86 13.45 7.28
C GLY A 30 -3.34 13.56 7.15
N GLU A 31 -2.56 13.17 8.17
CA GLU A 31 -1.10 13.15 8.07
C GLU A 31 -0.61 12.10 7.07
N GLU A 32 0.39 12.45 6.28
CA GLU A 32 1.01 11.57 5.29
C GLU A 32 2.45 11.26 5.68
N GLN A 33 2.84 10.00 5.56
CA GLN A 33 4.20 9.56 5.87
C GLN A 33 4.69 8.49 4.88
N VAL A 34 5.95 8.62 4.49
CA VAL A 34 6.63 7.66 3.61
C VAL A 34 7.18 6.49 4.43
N PHE A 35 6.97 5.28 3.94
CA PHE A 35 7.48 4.05 4.53
C PHE A 35 8.22 3.21 3.50
N GLY A 36 9.33 2.62 3.92
CA GLY A 36 10.01 1.57 3.14
C GLY A 36 9.21 0.27 3.17
N VAL A 37 9.17 -0.42 2.04
CA VAL A 37 8.55 -1.72 1.86
C VAL A 37 9.63 -2.80 1.90
N VAL A 38 9.44 -3.80 2.74
CA VAL A 38 10.33 -4.98 2.82
C VAL A 38 9.81 -6.13 1.97
N SER A 39 8.49 -6.33 1.96
CA SER A 39 7.88 -7.39 1.18
C SER A 39 6.41 -7.13 0.92
N THR A 40 5.93 -7.63 -0.23
CA THR A 40 4.53 -7.54 -0.63
C THR A 40 3.96 -8.92 -0.89
N GLN A 41 2.80 -9.20 -0.30
CA GLN A 41 1.99 -10.40 -0.53
C GLN A 41 0.70 -10.01 -1.23
N ILE A 42 0.32 -10.78 -2.26
CA ILE A 42 -0.93 -10.56 -3.01
C ILE A 42 -1.68 -11.87 -3.04
N ASN A 43 -2.87 -11.86 -2.44
CA ASN A 43 -3.78 -12.99 -2.39
C ASN A 43 -5.07 -12.66 -3.13
N HIS A 44 -5.73 -13.69 -3.66
CA HIS A 44 -7.04 -13.55 -4.29
C HIS A 44 -8.11 -14.07 -3.33
N SER A 45 -9.16 -13.29 -3.16
CA SER A 45 -10.37 -13.74 -2.48
C SER A 45 -11.17 -14.67 -3.38
N ILE A 46 -12.14 -15.36 -2.79
CA ILE A 46 -13.09 -16.23 -3.51
C ILE A 46 -13.90 -15.44 -4.55
N ALA A 47 -14.12 -14.13 -4.33
CA ALA A 47 -14.82 -13.24 -5.25
C ALA A 47 -13.92 -12.64 -6.34
N GLY A 48 -12.68 -13.12 -6.49
CA GLY A 48 -11.71 -12.58 -7.46
C GLY A 48 -11.06 -11.26 -7.02
N LYS A 49 -11.49 -10.68 -5.89
CA LYS A 49 -10.90 -9.44 -5.34
C LYS A 49 -9.49 -9.69 -4.81
N LYS A 50 -8.57 -8.74 -5.01
CA LYS A 50 -7.20 -8.83 -4.51
C LYS A 50 -7.07 -8.27 -3.10
N ASN A 51 -6.36 -9.00 -2.26
CA ASN A 51 -5.92 -8.57 -0.93
C ASN A 51 -4.41 -8.40 -0.96
N ILE A 52 -3.93 -7.22 -0.56
CA ILE A 52 -2.52 -6.87 -0.58
C ILE A 52 -2.03 -6.70 0.86
N GLY A 53 -1.01 -7.47 1.24
CA GLY A 53 -0.28 -7.31 2.49
C GLY A 53 1.08 -6.66 2.23
N ILE A 54 1.41 -5.61 2.95
CA ILE A 54 2.68 -4.88 2.83
C ILE A 54 3.40 -4.97 4.18
N CYS A 55 4.64 -5.47 4.17
CA CYS A 55 5.50 -5.51 5.35
C CYS A 55 6.44 -4.30 5.34
N LEU A 56 6.48 -3.58 6.47
CA LEU A 56 7.31 -2.38 6.62
C LEU A 56 8.64 -2.64 7.34
N GLY A 57 8.91 -3.90 7.72
CA GLY A 57 10.18 -4.32 8.34
C GLY A 57 10.42 -3.81 9.77
N LYS A 58 9.45 -3.12 10.36
CA LYS A 58 9.50 -2.58 11.72
C LYS A 58 8.17 -2.77 12.43
N GLU A 59 8.23 -2.86 13.75
CA GLU A 59 7.03 -2.83 14.58
C GLU A 59 6.38 -1.44 14.51
N ILE A 60 5.06 -1.41 14.35
CA ILE A 60 4.29 -0.17 14.26
C ILE A 60 3.04 -0.33 15.12
N SER A 61 2.81 0.62 16.02
CA SER A 61 1.60 0.67 16.84
C SER A 61 0.37 0.98 15.96
N PRO A 62 -0.79 0.37 16.25
CA PRO A 62 -2.07 0.79 15.67
C PRO A 62 -2.40 2.29 15.88
N ASP A 63 -1.80 2.93 16.89
CA ASP A 63 -1.94 4.38 17.12
C ASP A 63 -1.21 5.22 16.06
N VAL A 64 -0.20 4.63 15.39
CA VAL A 64 0.59 5.29 14.35
C VAL A 64 -0.04 5.05 12.97
N ILE A 65 -0.49 3.82 12.71
CA ILE A 65 -1.21 3.47 11.48
C ILE A 65 -2.52 2.79 11.88
N SER A 66 -3.58 3.58 11.93
CA SER A 66 -4.91 3.12 12.27
C SER A 66 -5.60 2.47 11.07
N ALA A 67 -6.53 1.55 11.36
CA ALA A 67 -7.43 1.02 10.34
C ALA A 67 -8.24 2.16 9.70
N GLY A 68 -8.33 2.16 8.37
CA GLY A 68 -8.93 3.24 7.59
C GLY A 68 -7.92 4.20 6.96
N SER A 69 -6.64 4.08 7.32
CA SER A 69 -5.55 4.73 6.58
C SER A 69 -5.51 4.26 5.11
N ILE A 70 -5.06 5.14 4.23
CA ILE A 70 -5.01 4.92 2.77
C ILE A 70 -3.55 4.77 2.33
N VAL A 71 -3.29 3.83 1.43
CA VAL A 71 -1.96 3.58 0.87
C VAL A 71 -1.91 4.13 -0.56
N TYR A 72 -0.88 4.91 -0.85
CA TYR A 72 -0.56 5.38 -2.20
C TYR A 72 0.79 4.82 -2.65
N CYS A 73 0.92 4.59 -3.96
CA CYS A 73 2.21 4.25 -4.55
C CYS A 73 3.14 5.46 -4.48
N TYR A 74 4.40 5.24 -4.12
CA TYR A 74 5.39 6.30 -4.13
C TYR A 74 6.01 6.42 -5.52
N SER A 75 5.59 7.41 -6.30
CA SER A 75 6.26 7.75 -7.55
C SER A 75 7.46 8.63 -7.24
N SER A 76 8.68 8.12 -7.39
CA SER A 76 9.94 8.85 -7.21
C SER A 76 10.16 10.00 -8.21
N GLY A 77 9.11 10.43 -8.92
CA GLY A 77 9.08 11.50 -9.93
C GLY A 77 8.30 12.75 -9.51
N GLN A 78 7.80 12.85 -8.28
CA GLN A 78 7.27 14.10 -7.73
C GLN A 78 8.10 14.55 -6.51
N ILE A 79 9.34 14.91 -6.79
CA ILE A 79 9.99 15.99 -6.05
C ILE A 79 9.93 17.19 -7.01
N ASP A 80 8.74 17.77 -7.17
CA ASP A 80 8.67 19.13 -7.68
C ASP A 80 9.19 20.07 -6.58
N GLN A 81 10.04 21.00 -7.01
CA GLN A 81 10.77 22.00 -6.22
C GLN A 81 9.86 22.96 -5.46
#